data_AF-A0A838N3J7-F1
#
_entry.id   AF-A0A838N3J7-F1
#
_cell.length_a   1.000
_cell.length_b   1.000
_cell.length_c   1.000
_cell.angle_alpha   90.00
_cell.angle_beta   90.00
_cell.angle_gamma   90.00
#
_symmetry.space_group_name_H-M   'P 1'
#
loop_
_entity.id
_entity.type
_entity.pdbx_description
1 polymer ?
#
loop_
_entity_poly.entity_id
_entity_poly.type
_entity_poly.pdbx_seq_one_letter_code
_entity_poly.pdbx_strand_id
1 'polypeptide(L)'
;MPIFSLALFTAFLTAFYMLRLVLVVFFGRPRSEHAEHGKESPLVISGPLVVLAIPAFFAGFGFFAKMFLPVPHADEGSHIVPILATAAMLLGVVVAFFLYRNRDSEPIDVGALRNRLYVDEFYRWLIRSTQELLASISAFIDRWILDGVGVRGASSATWGVGAILRLLQVGNLQAYAFFFGLGIVGLIYFTVFR
;
A
#
# COMPACT_ATOMS: atom_id res chain seq x y z
N MET A 1 29.88 -10.02 -16.51
CA MET A 1 29.43 -11.42 -16.66
C MET A 1 28.30 -11.83 -15.71
N PRO A 2 28.33 -11.61 -14.37
CA PRO A 2 27.28 -12.14 -13.50
C PRO A 2 25.88 -11.55 -13.76
N ILE A 3 25.81 -10.25 -14.07
CA ILE A 3 24.54 -9.57 -14.40
C ILE A 3 23.95 -10.10 -15.72
N PHE A 4 24.79 -10.39 -16.71
CA PHE A 4 24.35 -10.95 -17.99
C PHE A 4 23.76 -12.35 -17.83
N SER A 5 24.43 -13.22 -17.06
CA SER A 5 23.92 -14.56 -16.76
C SER A 5 22.60 -14.51 -15.98
N LEU A 6 22.48 -13.58 -15.02
CA LEU A 6 21.24 -13.36 -14.29
C LEU A 6 20.11 -12.90 -15.22
N ALA A 7 20.37 -11.93 -16.10
CA ALA A 7 19.40 -11.45 -17.08
C ALA A 7 18.98 -12.55 -18.07
N LEU A 8 19.92 -13.38 -18.51
CA LEU A 8 19.65 -14.54 -19.37
C LEU A 8 18.76 -15.57 -18.67
N PHE A 9 19.02 -15.82 -17.39
CA PHE A 9 18.18 -16.67 -16.55
C PHE A 9 16.78 -16.06 -16.34
N THR A 10 16.68 -14.75 -16.16
CA THR A 10 15.39 -14.05 -16.09
C THR A 10 14.62 -14.14 -17.41
N ALA A 11 15.28 -14.07 -18.56
CA ALA A 11 14.64 -14.25 -19.87
C ALA A 11 14.05 -15.67 -20.00
N PHE A 12 14.81 -16.70 -19.59
CA PHE A 12 14.32 -18.07 -19.48
C PHE A 12 13.10 -18.18 -18.56
N LEU A 13 13.19 -17.63 -17.33
CA LEU A 13 12.09 -17.64 -16.38
C LEU A 13 10.84 -16.93 -16.92
N THR A 14 11.03 -15.83 -17.67
CA THR A 14 9.95 -15.04 -18.25
C THR A 14 9.15 -15.84 -19.26
N ALA A 15 9.84 -16.48 -20.20
CA ALA A 15 9.22 -17.38 -21.15
C ALA A 15 8.52 -18.56 -20.45
N PHE A 16 9.17 -19.12 -19.43
CA PHE A 16 8.63 -20.24 -18.65
C PHE A 16 7.32 -19.89 -17.94
N TYR A 17 7.27 -18.79 -17.18
CA TYR A 17 6.06 -18.45 -16.41
C TYR A 17 4.92 -17.97 -17.30
N MET A 18 5.21 -17.24 -18.39
CA MET A 18 4.17 -16.80 -19.33
C MET A 18 3.53 -17.99 -20.04
N LEU A 19 4.32 -18.95 -20.52
CA LEU A 19 3.77 -20.15 -21.15
C LEU A 19 3.01 -21.01 -20.15
N ARG A 20 3.52 -21.17 -18.92
CA ARG A 20 2.82 -21.85 -17.83
C ARG A 20 1.42 -21.28 -17.63
N LEU A 21 1.28 -19.95 -17.58
CA LEU A 21 -0.03 -19.30 -17.44
C LEU A 21 -0.96 -19.63 -18.61
N VAL A 22 -0.48 -19.54 -19.85
CA VAL A 22 -1.29 -19.86 -21.03
C VAL A 22 -1.75 -21.33 -21.02
N LEU A 23 -0.85 -22.26 -20.72
CA LEU A 23 -1.17 -23.69 -20.67
C LEU A 23 -2.16 -24.03 -19.55
N VAL A 24 -1.99 -23.44 -18.36
CA VAL A 24 -2.86 -23.72 -17.21
C VAL A 24 -4.24 -23.08 -17.38
N VAL A 25 -4.33 -21.86 -17.93
CA VAL A 25 -5.60 -21.12 -18.06
C VAL A 25 -6.41 -21.59 -19.25
N PHE A 26 -5.79 -21.76 -20.42
CA PHE A 26 -6.52 -22.06 -21.67
C PHE A 26 -6.54 -23.54 -22.03
N PHE A 27 -5.49 -24.29 -21.68
CA PHE A 27 -5.36 -25.72 -22.04
C PHE A 27 -5.50 -26.65 -20.82
N GLY A 28 -5.71 -26.11 -19.63
CA GLY A 28 -5.92 -26.85 -18.39
C GLY A 28 -7.40 -27.21 -18.20
N ARG A 29 -7.67 -28.05 -17.19
CA ARG A 29 -9.06 -28.37 -16.82
C ARG A 29 -9.70 -27.19 -16.06
N PRO A 30 -11.00 -26.89 -16.30
CA PRO A 30 -11.72 -25.89 -15.53
C PRO A 30 -11.68 -26.22 -14.03
N ARG A 31 -11.28 -25.25 -13.21
CA ARG A 31 -11.19 -25.42 -11.75
C ARG A 31 -12.44 -24.92 -10.99
N SER A 32 -13.40 -24.32 -11.70
CA SER A 32 -14.67 -23.84 -11.13
C SER A 32 -15.79 -23.89 -12.15
N GLU A 33 -17.04 -23.99 -11.69
CA GLU A 33 -18.25 -24.03 -12.52
C GLU A 33 -18.43 -22.75 -13.38
N HIS A 34 -17.93 -21.61 -12.90
CA HIS A 34 -17.91 -20.35 -13.63
C HIS A 34 -16.87 -20.34 -14.77
N ALA A 35 -15.76 -21.07 -14.62
CA ALA A 35 -14.76 -21.20 -15.68
C ALA A 35 -15.28 -22.13 -16.79
N GLU A 36 -16.15 -23.08 -16.47
CA GLU A 36 -16.78 -23.99 -17.43
C GLU A 36 -17.82 -23.31 -18.32
N HIS A 37 -18.54 -22.32 -17.77
CA HIS A 37 -19.56 -21.54 -18.49
C HIS A 37 -19.08 -20.15 -18.93
N GLY A 38 -17.76 -19.96 -19.08
CA GLY A 38 -17.18 -18.68 -19.47
C GLY A 38 -17.70 -18.21 -20.83
N LYS A 39 -18.33 -17.03 -20.86
CA LYS A 39 -18.77 -16.38 -22.11
C LYS A 39 -17.72 -15.40 -22.59
N GLU A 40 -17.64 -15.24 -23.90
CA GLU A 40 -16.80 -14.22 -24.53
C GLU A 40 -17.12 -12.81 -24.01
N SER A 41 -16.07 -12.00 -23.89
CA SER A 41 -16.20 -10.64 -23.38
C SER A 41 -16.88 -9.72 -24.40
N PRO A 42 -17.71 -8.76 -23.96
CA PRO A 42 -18.38 -7.81 -24.86
C PRO A 42 -17.36 -6.96 -25.62
N LEU A 43 -17.77 -6.44 -26.78
CA LEU A 43 -16.94 -5.62 -27.68
C LEU A 43 -16.32 -4.39 -27.02
N VAL A 44 -16.91 -3.88 -25.94
CA VAL A 44 -16.37 -2.76 -25.16
C VAL A 44 -15.04 -3.11 -24.49
N ILE A 45 -14.80 -4.40 -24.18
CA ILE A 45 -13.54 -4.89 -23.60
C ILE A 45 -12.59 -5.40 -24.68
N SER A 46 -13.08 -6.16 -25.67
CA SER A 46 -12.21 -6.71 -26.72
C SER A 46 -11.74 -5.67 -27.74
N GLY A 47 -12.53 -4.63 -28.00
CA GLY A 47 -12.17 -3.54 -28.91
C GLY A 47 -10.82 -2.88 -28.56
N PRO A 48 -10.65 -2.34 -27.33
CA PRO A 48 -9.37 -1.79 -26.88
C PRO A 48 -8.21 -2.79 -26.95
N LEU A 49 -8.44 -4.06 -26.62
CA LEU A 49 -7.40 -5.09 -26.68
C LEU A 49 -6.93 -5.35 -28.12
N VAL A 50 -7.83 -5.41 -29.09
CA VAL A 50 -7.50 -5.57 -30.51
C VAL A 50 -6.72 -4.36 -31.01
N VAL A 51 -7.14 -3.15 -30.66
CA VAL A 51 -6.43 -1.92 -31.03
C VAL A 51 -5.01 -1.90 -30.45
N LEU A 52 -4.80 -2.40 -29.22
CA LEU A 52 -3.47 -2.51 -28.60
C LEU A 52 -2.62 -3.65 -29.19
N ALA A 53 -3.24 -4.73 -29.69
CA ALA A 53 -2.53 -5.84 -30.30
C ALA A 53 -1.83 -5.45 -31.63
N ILE A 54 -2.43 -4.53 -32.39
CA ILE A 54 -1.89 -4.04 -33.67
C ILE A 54 -0.49 -3.41 -33.49
N PRO A 55 -0.28 -2.35 -32.68
CA PRO A 55 1.04 -1.76 -32.51
C PRO A 55 2.00 -2.71 -31.80
N ALA A 56 1.54 -3.59 -30.90
CA ALA A 56 2.40 -4.60 -30.28
C ALA A 56 3.00 -5.58 -31.31
N PHE A 57 2.22 -5.98 -32.31
CA PHE A 57 2.70 -6.78 -33.44
C PHE A 57 3.68 -6.00 -34.33
N PHE A 58 3.37 -4.75 -34.66
CA PHE A 58 4.20 -3.94 -35.54
C PHE A 58 5.48 -3.38 -34.87
N ALA A 59 5.53 -3.31 -33.54
CA ALA A 59 6.64 -2.75 -32.77
C ALA A 59 7.99 -3.41 -33.07
N GLY A 60 8.01 -4.69 -33.45
CA GLY A 60 9.24 -5.42 -33.79
C GLY A 60 9.83 -5.08 -35.16
N PHE A 61 9.08 -4.41 -36.04
CA PHE A 61 9.57 -4.08 -37.38
C PHE A 61 10.40 -2.80 -37.36
N GLY A 62 11.58 -2.84 -38.00
CA GLY A 62 12.51 -1.71 -38.01
C GLY A 62 11.93 -0.41 -38.57
N PHE A 63 10.97 -0.47 -39.52
CA PHE A 63 10.31 0.73 -40.04
C PHE A 63 9.42 1.40 -38.98
N PHE A 64 8.74 0.61 -38.17
CA PHE A 64 7.81 1.09 -37.14
C PHE A 64 8.59 1.55 -35.91
N ALA A 65 9.62 0.80 -35.50
CA ALA A 65 10.50 1.19 -34.39
C ALA A 65 11.19 2.53 -34.64
N LYS A 66 11.68 2.78 -35.86
CA LYS A 66 12.31 4.06 -36.26
C LYS A 66 11.37 5.26 -36.24
N MET A 67 10.05 5.05 -36.28
CA MET A 67 9.05 6.12 -36.17
C MET A 67 8.99 6.70 -34.74
N PHE A 68 9.28 5.88 -33.72
CA PHE A 68 9.12 6.24 -32.30
C PHE A 68 10.44 6.35 -31.53
N LEU A 69 11.49 5.68 -31.99
CA LEU A 69 12.79 5.64 -31.30
C LEU A 69 13.90 6.09 -32.26
N PRO A 70 14.74 7.06 -31.87
CA PRO A 70 16.01 7.30 -32.54
C PRO A 70 16.91 6.11 -32.22
N VAL A 71 16.87 5.08 -33.06
CA VAL A 71 17.67 3.86 -32.87
C VAL A 71 19.15 4.25 -33.05
N PRO A 72 19.96 4.26 -31.98
CA PRO A 72 21.39 4.46 -32.14
C PRO A 72 21.90 3.31 -33.03
N HIS A 73 22.77 3.61 -33.98
CA HIS A 73 23.45 2.55 -34.73
C HIS A 73 24.16 1.68 -33.69
N ALA A 74 23.65 0.48 -33.46
CA ALA A 74 24.34 -0.51 -32.67
C ALA A 74 25.55 -0.92 -33.52
N ASP A 75 26.69 -0.25 -33.30
CA ASP A 75 27.99 -0.69 -33.79
C ASP A 75 28.09 -2.19 -33.57
N GLU A 76 28.44 -2.93 -34.63
CA GLU A 76 28.53 -4.40 -34.80
C GLU A 76 28.73 -5.22 -33.51
N GLY A 77 27.74 -5.16 -32.63
CA GLY A 77 27.82 -5.66 -31.27
C GLY A 77 27.39 -7.10 -31.32
N SER A 78 28.38 -7.99 -31.36
CA SER A 78 28.29 -9.44 -31.18
C SER A 78 26.86 -10.02 -31.21
N HIS A 79 26.49 -10.63 -32.35
CA HIS A 79 25.23 -11.37 -32.53
C HIS A 79 25.01 -12.49 -31.49
N ILE A 80 26.03 -12.82 -30.70
CA ILE A 80 25.98 -13.81 -29.63
C ILE A 80 24.91 -13.45 -28.59
N VAL A 81 24.75 -12.16 -28.24
CA VAL A 81 23.79 -11.74 -27.21
C VAL A 81 22.33 -12.06 -27.60
N PRO A 82 21.80 -11.60 -28.75
CA PRO A 82 20.43 -11.93 -29.16
C PRO A 82 20.23 -13.43 -29.40
N ILE A 83 21.26 -14.15 -29.90
CA ILE A 83 21.19 -15.61 -30.09
C ILE A 83 21.01 -16.31 -28.73
N LEU A 84 21.84 -15.97 -27.74
CA LEU A 84 21.74 -16.55 -26.41
C LEU A 84 20.40 -16.22 -25.75
N ALA A 85 19.94 -14.97 -25.83
CA ALA A 85 18.65 -14.56 -25.28
C ALA A 85 17.48 -15.32 -25.92
N THR A 86 17.51 -15.48 -27.25
CA THR A 86 16.49 -16.25 -27.99
C THR A 86 16.53 -17.73 -27.61
N ALA A 87 17.72 -18.31 -27.48
CA ALA A 87 17.90 -19.69 -27.04
C ALA A 87 17.37 -19.90 -25.61
N ALA A 88 17.66 -19.00 -24.68
CA ALA A 88 17.14 -19.04 -23.31
C ALA A 88 15.61 -18.93 -23.26
N MET A 89 15.02 -18.05 -24.07
CA MET A 89 13.57 -17.92 -24.22
C MET A 89 12.96 -19.24 -24.73
N LEU A 90 13.51 -19.81 -25.81
CA LEU A 90 13.02 -21.07 -26.38
C LEU A 90 13.15 -22.23 -25.40
N LEU A 91 14.26 -22.32 -24.67
CA LEU A 91 14.42 -23.31 -23.60
C LEU A 91 13.34 -23.15 -22.52
N GLY A 92 13.02 -21.92 -22.11
CA GLY A 92 11.96 -21.65 -21.13
C GLY A 92 10.59 -22.12 -21.61
N VAL A 93 10.27 -21.85 -22.87
CA VAL A 93 9.03 -22.34 -23.53
C VAL A 93 8.99 -23.86 -23.55
N VAL A 94 10.06 -24.51 -24.01
CA VAL A 94 10.13 -25.98 -24.13
C VAL A 94 9.96 -26.65 -22.76
N VAL A 95 10.69 -26.17 -21.75
CA VAL A 95 10.61 -26.72 -20.39
C VAL A 95 9.21 -26.52 -19.80
N ALA A 96 8.61 -25.34 -19.95
CA ALA A 96 7.24 -25.10 -19.49
C ALA A 96 6.22 -25.99 -20.19
N PHE A 97 6.35 -26.18 -21.51
CA PHE A 97 5.45 -27.02 -22.29
C PHE A 97 5.47 -28.47 -21.81
N PHE A 98 6.66 -29.06 -21.64
CA PHE A 98 6.77 -30.44 -21.17
C PHE A 98 6.30 -30.62 -19.72
N LEU A 99 6.51 -29.62 -18.86
CA LEU A 99 6.19 -29.72 -17.45
C LEU A 99 4.69 -29.52 -17.16
N TYR A 100 4.02 -28.63 -17.88
CA TYR A 100 2.63 -28.23 -17.61
C TYR A 100 1.59 -28.80 -18.58
N ARG A 101 1.99 -29.47 -19.67
CA ARG A 101 1.04 -30.10 -20.59
C ARG A 101 0.22 -31.17 -19.86
N ASN A 102 -1.11 -30.99 -19.87
CA ASN A 102 -2.08 -31.95 -19.34
C ASN A 102 -1.89 -32.29 -17.85
N ARG A 103 -1.45 -31.32 -17.04
CA ARG A 103 -1.28 -31.49 -15.59
C ARG A 103 -2.37 -30.76 -14.82
N ASP A 104 -2.94 -31.45 -13.84
CA ASP A 104 -3.97 -30.91 -12.96
C ASP A 104 -3.40 -30.20 -11.73
N SER A 105 -2.20 -30.63 -11.28
CA SER A 105 -1.54 -30.15 -10.06
C SER A 105 -0.24 -29.41 -10.35
N GLU A 106 0.13 -28.50 -9.44
CA GLU A 106 1.38 -27.73 -9.53
C GLU A 106 2.60 -28.66 -9.33
N PRO A 107 3.49 -28.79 -10.33
CA PRO A 107 4.64 -29.68 -10.24
C PRO A 107 5.80 -29.06 -9.44
N ILE A 108 5.91 -27.73 -9.39
CA ILE A 108 6.96 -27.01 -8.67
C ILE A 108 6.34 -26.37 -7.43
N ASP A 109 6.30 -27.11 -6.33
CA ASP A 109 5.85 -26.60 -5.04
C ASP A 109 7.03 -26.26 -4.14
N VAL A 110 7.50 -25.02 -4.22
CA VAL A 110 8.53 -24.50 -3.33
C VAL A 110 7.87 -23.55 -2.34
N GLY A 111 7.91 -23.90 -1.05
CA GLY A 111 7.25 -23.12 0.01
C GLY A 111 7.69 -21.64 0.04
N ALA A 112 8.96 -21.35 -0.26
CA ALA A 112 9.46 -19.98 -0.36
C ALA A 112 8.81 -19.19 -1.52
N LEU A 113 8.68 -19.79 -2.71
CA LEU A 113 8.05 -19.12 -3.86
C LEU A 113 6.54 -18.97 -3.65
N ARG A 114 5.90 -19.95 -3.03
CA ARG A 114 4.48 -19.92 -2.65
C ARG A 114 4.18 -18.77 -1.69
N ASN A 115 5.06 -18.53 -0.72
CA ASN A 115 4.95 -17.44 0.25
C ASN A 115 5.57 -16.12 -0.24
N ARG A 116 5.67 -15.91 -1.56
CA ARG A 116 6.21 -14.66 -2.16
C ARG A 116 7.56 -14.24 -1.58
N LEU A 117 8.43 -15.23 -1.35
CA LEU A 117 9.76 -15.05 -0.74
C LEU A 117 9.76 -14.43 0.66
N TYR A 118 8.65 -14.51 1.40
CA TYR A 118 8.45 -13.89 2.71
C TYR A 118 8.63 -12.36 2.74
N VAL A 119 8.61 -11.73 1.56
CA VAL A 119 8.77 -10.29 1.42
C VAL A 119 7.58 -9.58 2.08
N ASP A 120 6.36 -10.06 1.84
CA ASP A 120 5.14 -9.49 2.43
C ASP A 120 5.12 -9.62 3.96
N GLU A 121 5.59 -10.73 4.51
CA GLU A 121 5.76 -10.96 5.95
C GLU A 121 6.78 -10.01 6.56
N PHE A 122 7.93 -9.86 5.89
CA PHE A 122 8.98 -8.94 6.32
C PHE A 122 8.50 -7.48 6.29
N TYR A 123 7.85 -7.03 5.22
CA TYR A 123 7.29 -5.67 5.14
C TYR A 123 6.23 -5.44 6.21
N ARG A 124 5.30 -6.39 6.44
CA ARG A 124 4.32 -6.27 7.53
C ARG A 124 4.98 -6.23 8.90
N TRP A 125 6.02 -7.02 9.13
CA TRP A 125 6.77 -6.96 10.38
C TRP A 125 7.47 -5.60 10.56
N LEU A 126 8.10 -5.09 9.51
CA LEU A 126 8.81 -3.80 9.51
C LEU A 126 7.83 -2.64 9.77
N ILE A 127 6.71 -2.62 9.07
CA ILE A 127 5.66 -1.60 9.22
C ILE A 127 5.08 -1.63 10.62
N ARG A 128 4.69 -2.80 11.13
CA ARG A 128 4.14 -2.92 12.50
C ARG A 128 5.15 -2.48 13.56
N SER A 129 6.40 -2.88 13.42
CA SER A 129 7.45 -2.52 14.39
C SER A 129 7.75 -1.02 14.42
N THR A 130 7.61 -0.35 13.28
CA THR A 130 7.93 1.08 13.14
C THR A 130 6.68 1.96 13.23
N GLN A 131 5.81 1.89 12.23
CA GLN A 131 4.66 2.78 12.10
C GLN A 131 3.62 2.56 13.20
N GLU A 132 3.34 1.32 13.57
CA GLU A 132 2.30 1.05 14.58
C GLU A 132 2.75 1.39 15.99
N LEU A 133 4.06 1.27 16.27
CA LEU A 133 4.67 1.79 17.50
C LEU A 133 4.54 3.32 17.56
N LEU A 134 4.90 4.03 16.48
CA LEU A 134 4.76 5.49 16.42
C LEU A 134 3.29 5.93 16.55
N ALA A 135 2.38 5.25 15.86
CA ALA A 135 0.95 5.51 15.93
C ALA A 135 0.41 5.29 17.35
N SER A 136 0.87 4.24 18.04
CA SER A 136 0.47 3.96 19.42
C SER A 136 0.94 5.05 20.39
N ILE A 137 2.18 5.53 20.24
CA ILE A 137 2.71 6.64 21.04
C ILE A 137 1.92 7.92 20.76
N SER A 138 1.68 8.24 19.49
CA SER A 138 0.88 9.41 19.10
C SER A 138 -0.52 9.34 19.68
N ALA A 139 -1.18 8.18 19.59
CA ALA A 139 -2.52 7.98 20.12
C ALA A 139 -2.58 7.98 21.66
N PHE A 140 -1.47 7.64 22.33
CA PHE A 140 -1.33 7.80 23.78
C PHE A 140 -1.27 9.28 24.15
N ILE A 141 -0.40 10.05 23.48
CA ILE A 141 -0.25 11.49 23.72
C ILE A 141 -1.57 12.22 23.50
N ASP A 142 -2.24 11.95 22.38
CA ASP A 142 -3.51 12.58 22.04
C ASP A 142 -4.59 12.31 23.10
N ARG A 143 -4.82 11.04 23.44
CA ARG A 143 -5.92 10.66 24.34
C ARG A 143 -5.68 11.00 25.81
N TRP A 144 -4.44 10.88 26.29
CA TRP A 144 -4.11 11.12 27.70
C TRP A 144 -3.72 12.57 27.97
N ILE A 145 -2.87 13.16 27.14
CA ILE A 145 -2.33 14.50 27.39
C ILE A 145 -3.27 15.55 26.84
N LEU A 146 -3.60 15.49 25.54
CA LEU A 146 -4.40 16.55 24.91
C LEU A 146 -5.85 16.49 25.38
N ASP A 147 -6.50 15.35 25.20
CA ASP A 147 -7.90 15.18 25.58
C ASP A 147 -8.11 15.12 27.10
N GLY A 148 -7.29 14.33 27.78
CA GLY A 148 -7.40 14.09 29.21
C GLY A 148 -7.04 15.31 30.02
N VAL A 149 -5.76 15.69 30.02
CA VAL A 149 -5.26 16.81 30.82
C VAL A 149 -5.66 18.15 30.22
N GLY A 150 -5.48 18.34 28.91
CA GLY A 150 -5.76 19.60 28.24
C GLY A 150 -7.25 19.95 28.27
N VAL A 151 -8.07 19.19 27.55
CA VAL A 151 -9.48 19.53 27.33
C VAL A 151 -10.35 19.20 28.55
N ARG A 152 -10.38 17.94 28.98
CA ARG A 152 -11.23 17.49 30.09
C ARG A 152 -10.77 18.07 31.43
N GLY A 153 -9.46 18.20 31.64
CA GLY A 153 -8.90 18.86 32.82
C GLY A 153 -9.34 20.33 32.92
N ALA A 154 -9.15 21.12 31.86
CA ALA A 154 -9.58 22.52 31.86
C ALA A 154 -11.09 22.69 32.05
N SER A 155 -11.89 21.85 31.38
CA SER A 155 -13.35 21.85 31.53
C SER A 155 -13.78 21.53 32.96
N SER A 156 -13.21 20.49 33.57
CA SER A 156 -13.55 20.09 34.94
C SER A 156 -13.11 21.14 35.98
N ALA A 157 -11.97 21.79 35.78
CA ALA A 157 -11.52 22.91 36.62
C ALA A 157 -12.51 24.09 36.54
N THR A 158 -12.93 24.47 35.34
CA THR A 158 -13.90 25.56 35.13
C THR A 158 -15.23 25.23 35.80
N TRP A 159 -15.73 24.01 35.62
CA TRP A 159 -16.96 23.55 36.26
C TRP A 159 -16.83 23.53 37.80
N GLY A 160 -15.68 23.11 38.33
CA GLY A 160 -15.38 23.12 39.76
C GLY A 160 -15.40 24.52 40.35
N VAL A 161 -14.76 25.49 39.69
CA VAL A 161 -14.80 26.91 40.10
C VAL A 161 -16.25 27.43 40.09
N GLY A 162 -17.02 27.13 39.05
CA GLY A 162 -18.44 27.50 38.99
C GLY A 162 -19.27 26.88 40.12
N ALA A 163 -19.00 25.63 40.47
CA ALA A 163 -19.66 24.95 41.58
C ALA A 163 -19.32 25.59 42.93
N ILE A 164 -18.08 26.02 43.15
CA ILE A 164 -17.66 26.74 44.36
C ILE A 164 -18.33 28.11 44.42
N LEU A 165 -18.32 28.88 43.32
CA LEU A 165 -18.98 30.18 43.26
C LEU A 165 -20.49 30.07 43.54
N ARG A 166 -21.13 28.99 43.09
CA ARG A 166 -22.53 28.70 43.39
C ARG A 166 -22.79 28.51 44.89
N LEU A 167 -21.85 27.96 45.65
CA LEU A 167 -21.99 27.81 47.11
C LEU A 167 -21.94 29.15 47.85
N LEU A 168 -21.30 30.17 47.28
CA LEU A 168 -21.32 31.54 47.84
C LEU A 168 -22.71 32.18 47.76
N GLN A 169 -23.58 31.65 46.89
CA GLN A 169 -24.92 32.14 46.66
C GLN A 169 -25.93 31.42 47.58
N VAL A 170 -25.88 31.78 48.87
CA VAL A 170 -26.66 31.12 49.95
C VAL A 170 -28.13 31.58 50.01
N GLY A 171 -28.51 32.66 49.31
CA GLY A 171 -29.87 33.21 49.30
C GLY A 171 -30.26 33.99 50.57
N ASN A 172 -29.30 34.25 51.46
CA ASN A 172 -29.50 35.01 52.70
C ASN A 172 -29.08 36.48 52.51
N LEU A 173 -30.05 37.41 52.62
CA LEU A 173 -29.83 38.85 52.45
C LEU A 173 -28.82 39.44 53.45
N GLN A 174 -28.79 38.93 54.68
CA GLN A 174 -27.86 39.39 55.72
C GLN A 174 -26.42 39.02 55.39
N ALA A 175 -26.19 37.83 54.84
CA ALA A 175 -24.85 37.40 54.42
C ALA A 175 -24.31 38.30 53.28
N TYR A 176 -25.16 38.67 52.32
CA TYR A 176 -24.77 39.60 51.25
C TYR A 176 -24.41 41.00 51.78
N ALA A 177 -25.20 41.53 52.72
CA ALA A 177 -24.91 42.83 53.34
C ALA A 177 -23.58 42.81 54.11
N PHE A 178 -23.27 41.70 54.80
CA PHE A 178 -21.99 41.51 55.48
C PHE A 178 -20.81 41.50 54.50
N PHE A 179 -20.86 40.70 53.42
CA PHE A 179 -19.81 40.69 52.40
C PHE A 179 -19.64 42.04 51.71
N PHE A 180 -20.72 42.77 51.47
CA PHE A 180 -20.68 44.10 50.88
C PHE A 180 -20.00 45.12 51.79
N GLY A 181 -20.35 45.13 53.09
CA GLY A 181 -19.70 45.99 54.08
C GLY A 181 -18.20 45.69 54.22
N LEU A 182 -17.83 44.40 54.24
CA LEU A 182 -16.43 43.97 54.27
C LEU A 182 -15.67 44.43 53.01
N GLY A 183 -16.32 44.34 51.84
CA GLY A 183 -15.78 44.86 50.58
C GLY A 183 -15.52 46.37 50.60
N ILE A 184 -16.45 47.16 51.15
CA ILE A 184 -16.27 48.62 51.30
C ILE A 184 -15.09 48.95 52.22
N VAL A 185 -15.02 48.29 53.39
CA VAL A 185 -13.91 48.49 54.34
C VAL A 185 -12.57 48.12 53.70
N GLY A 186 -12.53 47.01 52.97
CA GLY A 186 -11.33 46.58 52.24
C GLY A 186 -10.91 47.56 51.14
N LEU A 187 -11.87 48.13 50.40
CA LEU A 187 -11.61 49.13 49.37
C LEU A 187 -11.08 50.43 49.98
N ILE A 188 -11.71 50.92 51.05
CA ILE A 188 -11.23 52.10 51.79
C ILE A 188 -9.81 51.86 52.32
N TYR A 189 -9.56 50.70 52.93
CA TYR A 189 -8.23 50.34 53.40
C TYR A 189 -7.20 50.34 52.26
N PHE A 190 -7.52 49.71 51.13
CA PHE A 190 -6.65 49.66 49.97
C PHE A 190 -6.39 51.05 49.37
N THR A 191 -7.37 51.95 49.35
CA THR A 191 -7.21 53.30 48.77
C THR A 191 -6.55 54.30 49.71
N VAL A 192 -6.67 54.11 51.03
CA VAL A 192 -6.13 55.04 52.04
C VAL A 192 -4.73 54.64 52.50
N PHE A 193 -4.45 53.34 52.63
CA PHE A 193 -3.18 52.81 53.15
C PHE A 193 -2.23 52.28 52.06
N ARG A 194 -2.60 52.43 50.79
CA ARG A 194 -1.73 52.22 49.62
C ARG A 194 -1.84 53.43 48.71
#